data_AF-A0A973WHK8-F1
#
_entry.id   AF-A0A973WHK8-F1
#
_cell.length_a   1.000
_cell.length_b   1.000
_cell.length_c   1.000
_cell.angle_alpha   90.00
_cell.angle_beta   90.00
_cell.angle_gamma   90.00
#
_symmetry.space_group_name_H-M   'P 1'
#
loop_
_entity.id
_entity.type
_entity.pdbx_description
1 polymer ?
#
loop_
_entity_poly.entity_id
_entity_poly.type
_entity_poly.pdbx_seq_one_letter_code
_entity_poly.pdbx_strand_id
1 'polypeptide(L)'
;MTNWRARKIANTLLVLLSCALVFFLVLLGNWQVRRLAQKETLIEAVNQRAFENPISAPSQNDWHSVTKATHAYQRTFVNGTFPPQRQALVKAVTDLGPGYWVMAAFKRDSGEFVWINRGFIPTEEKADPEWQRLPKGRTTITGLLRMSVPDGTLLESNNPKTDKWFSPDTLALSASRNLPVPAPYYIAADQEGSAQDWPRGGMTRVVFPNNHLQYALTWYAMALGLAIATLAIIYRAKTGRMSDPDDDE
;
A
#
# COMPACT_ATOMS: atom_id res chain seq x y z
N MET A 1 55.97 -26.43 -16.35
CA MET A 1 54.78 -26.76 -17.18
C MET A 1 53.43 -26.69 -16.43
N THR A 2 53.39 -26.46 -15.11
CA THR A 2 52.16 -26.43 -14.27
C THR A 2 51.30 -25.15 -14.40
N ASN A 3 51.90 -24.01 -14.75
CA ASN A 3 51.22 -22.70 -14.67
C ASN A 3 50.20 -22.43 -15.79
N TRP A 4 50.34 -23.05 -16.96
CA TRP A 4 49.46 -22.79 -18.10
C TRP A 4 48.12 -23.54 -18.02
N ARG A 5 48.13 -24.81 -17.58
CA ARG A 5 46.90 -25.60 -17.37
C ARG A 5 46.04 -24.99 -16.27
N ALA A 6 46.66 -24.56 -15.17
CA ALA A 6 45.98 -23.88 -14.07
C ALA A 6 45.33 -22.55 -14.52
N ARG A 7 46.04 -21.71 -15.30
CA ARG A 7 45.50 -20.47 -15.86
C ARG A 7 44.32 -20.71 -16.82
N LYS A 8 44.38 -21.74 -17.65
CA LYS A 8 43.26 -22.11 -18.54
C LYS A 8 42.04 -22.54 -17.75
N ILE A 9 42.19 -23.38 -16.73
CA ILE A 9 41.09 -23.83 -15.88
C ILE A 9 40.46 -22.62 -15.16
N ALA A 10 41.28 -21.75 -14.58
CA ALA A 10 40.79 -20.54 -13.90
C ALA A 10 39.99 -19.61 -14.84
N ASN A 11 40.48 -19.37 -16.06
CA ASN A 11 39.76 -18.54 -17.04
C ASN A 11 38.43 -19.18 -17.47
N THR A 12 38.39 -20.50 -17.68
CA THR A 12 37.15 -21.20 -18.00
C THR A 12 36.15 -21.10 -16.86
N LEU A 13 36.58 -21.28 -15.62
CA LEU A 13 35.71 -21.14 -14.44
C LEU A 13 35.17 -19.72 -14.30
N LEU A 14 35.98 -18.69 -14.56
CA LEU A 14 35.53 -17.29 -14.52
C LEU A 14 34.49 -16.99 -15.61
N VAL A 15 34.66 -17.51 -16.83
CA VAL A 15 33.67 -17.37 -17.89
C VAL A 15 32.37 -18.08 -17.54
N LEU A 16 32.44 -19.31 -17.01
CA LEU A 16 31.26 -20.05 -16.56
C LEU A 16 30.51 -19.33 -15.42
N LEU A 17 31.25 -18.82 -14.44
CA LEU A 17 30.69 -18.02 -13.35
C LEU A 17 30.02 -16.76 -13.88
N SER A 18 30.66 -16.07 -14.82
CA SER A 18 30.08 -14.88 -15.45
C SER A 18 28.79 -15.21 -16.21
N CYS A 19 28.78 -16.28 -17.01
CA CYS A 19 27.57 -16.75 -17.69
C CYS A 19 26.45 -17.10 -16.72
N ALA A 20 26.77 -17.79 -15.61
CA ALA A 20 25.81 -18.11 -14.56
C ALA A 20 25.24 -16.83 -13.91
N LEU A 21 26.08 -15.83 -13.67
CA LEU A 21 25.66 -14.55 -13.11
C LEU A 21 24.79 -13.76 -14.09
N VAL A 22 25.15 -13.69 -15.38
CA VAL A 22 24.31 -13.09 -16.42
C VAL A 22 22.94 -13.78 -16.46
N PHE A 23 22.91 -15.11 -16.47
CA PHE A 23 21.67 -15.88 -16.45
C PHE A 23 20.80 -15.53 -15.23
N PHE A 24 21.41 -15.47 -14.04
CA PHE A 24 20.70 -15.08 -12.82
C PHE A 24 20.16 -13.64 -12.86
N LEU A 25 20.94 -12.68 -13.36
CA LEU A 25 20.51 -11.29 -13.51
C LEU A 25 19.32 -11.17 -14.48
N VAL A 26 19.32 -11.94 -15.58
CA VAL A 26 18.18 -12.02 -16.51
C VAL A 26 16.96 -12.63 -15.83
N LEU A 27 17.13 -13.69 -15.03
CA LEU A 27 16.03 -14.26 -14.24
C LEU A 27 15.43 -13.26 -13.26
N LEU A 28 16.26 -12.45 -12.60
CA LEU A 28 15.80 -11.36 -11.73
C LEU A 28 15.04 -10.28 -12.50
N GLY A 29 15.53 -9.87 -13.67
CA GLY A 29 14.82 -8.95 -14.55
C GLY A 29 13.45 -9.48 -14.97
N ASN A 30 13.37 -10.74 -15.39
CA ASN A 30 12.11 -11.42 -15.75
C ASN A 30 11.14 -11.50 -14.57
N TRP A 31 11.66 -11.76 -13.36
CA TRP A 31 10.85 -11.74 -12.14
C TRP A 31 10.29 -10.35 -11.87
N GLN A 32 11.09 -9.28 -11.99
CA GLN A 32 10.62 -7.91 -11.81
C GLN A 32 9.54 -7.53 -12.83
N VAL A 33 9.66 -7.92 -14.11
CA VAL A 33 8.62 -7.67 -15.13
C VAL A 33 7.31 -8.39 -14.79
N ARG A 34 7.37 -9.66 -14.38
CA ARG A 34 6.16 -10.39 -13.93
C ARG A 34 5.53 -9.72 -12.71
N ARG A 35 6.35 -9.25 -11.77
CA ARG A 35 5.88 -8.56 -10.56
C ARG A 35 5.27 -7.20 -10.87
N LEU A 36 5.82 -6.48 -11.85
CA LEU A 36 5.25 -5.24 -12.37
C LEU A 36 3.83 -5.47 -12.86
N ALA A 37 3.64 -6.42 -13.79
CA ALA A 37 2.32 -6.73 -14.35
C ALA A 37 1.30 -7.13 -13.27
N GLN A 38 1.69 -8.01 -12.33
CA GLN A 38 0.85 -8.38 -11.19
C GLN A 38 0.41 -7.16 -10.36
N LYS A 39 1.34 -6.23 -10.12
CA LYS A 39 1.07 -5.03 -9.32
C LYS A 39 0.16 -4.05 -10.06
N GLU A 40 0.38 -3.87 -11.36
CA GLU A 40 -0.46 -3.03 -12.21
C GLU A 40 -1.91 -3.51 -12.23
N THR A 41 -2.15 -4.83 -12.38
CA THR A 41 -3.51 -5.39 -12.30
C THR A 41 -4.21 -5.08 -10.97
N LEU A 42 -3.48 -5.17 -9.85
CA LEU A 42 -4.03 -4.85 -8.53
C LEU A 42 -4.33 -3.35 -8.37
N ILE A 43 -3.44 -2.49 -8.86
CA ILE A 43 -3.63 -1.03 -8.84
C ILE A 43 -4.84 -0.65 -9.69
N GLU A 44 -4.95 -1.20 -10.88
CA GLU A 44 -6.07 -0.95 -11.79
C GLU A 44 -7.40 -1.36 -11.16
N ALA A 45 -7.48 -2.56 -10.59
CA ALA A 45 -8.69 -3.02 -9.89
C ALA A 45 -9.05 -2.13 -8.68
N VAL A 46 -8.07 -1.54 -8.00
CA VAL A 46 -8.33 -0.57 -6.92
C VAL A 46 -8.81 0.77 -7.49
N ASN A 47 -8.17 1.28 -8.55
CA ASN A 47 -8.55 2.54 -9.18
C ASN A 47 -9.98 2.48 -9.72
N GLN A 48 -10.35 1.42 -10.45
CA GLN A 48 -11.71 1.21 -10.94
C GLN A 48 -12.73 1.31 -9.79
N ARG A 49 -12.53 0.52 -8.74
CA ARG A 49 -13.40 0.53 -7.55
C ARG A 49 -13.46 1.89 -6.84
N ALA A 50 -12.37 2.64 -6.81
CA ALA A 50 -12.27 3.91 -6.10
C ALA A 50 -12.93 5.08 -6.82
N PHE A 51 -13.01 5.03 -8.15
CA PHE A 51 -13.48 6.13 -8.99
C PHE A 51 -14.78 5.84 -9.77
N GLU A 52 -15.28 4.61 -9.73
CA GLU A 52 -16.63 4.27 -10.22
C GLU A 52 -17.75 4.94 -9.40
N ASN A 53 -18.98 4.91 -9.91
CA ASN A 53 -20.13 5.41 -9.17
C ASN A 53 -20.28 4.67 -7.83
N PRO A 54 -20.60 5.40 -6.73
CA PRO A 54 -20.72 4.78 -5.42
C PRO A 54 -21.86 3.77 -5.40
N ILE A 55 -21.60 2.59 -4.83
CA ILE A 55 -22.62 1.58 -4.56
C ILE A 55 -23.04 1.57 -3.09
N SER A 56 -24.13 0.90 -2.74
CA SER A 56 -24.53 0.78 -1.33
C SER A 56 -23.49 -0.03 -0.55
N ALA A 57 -23.13 0.40 0.66
CA ALA A 57 -22.21 -0.35 1.50
C ALA A 57 -22.74 -1.74 1.86
N PRO A 58 -21.87 -2.77 1.95
CA PRO A 58 -22.27 -4.14 2.29
C PRO A 58 -23.14 -4.20 3.55
N SER A 59 -24.28 -4.88 3.47
CA SER A 59 -25.19 -5.03 4.60
C SER A 59 -24.63 -6.02 5.63
N GLN A 60 -25.24 -6.10 6.82
CA GLN A 60 -24.80 -7.06 7.84
C GLN A 60 -24.77 -8.51 7.35
N ASN A 61 -25.70 -8.88 6.46
CA ASN A 61 -25.74 -10.21 5.87
C ASN A 61 -24.52 -10.50 4.98
N ASP A 62 -23.91 -9.47 4.39
CA ASP A 62 -22.81 -9.59 3.44
C ASP A 62 -21.43 -9.46 4.11
N TRP A 63 -21.36 -9.05 5.38
CA TRP A 63 -20.11 -8.76 6.09
C TRP A 63 -19.10 -9.91 6.08
N HIS A 64 -19.58 -11.15 6.08
CA HIS A 64 -18.73 -12.34 6.01
C HIS A 64 -17.92 -12.45 4.70
N SER A 65 -18.39 -11.80 3.62
CA SER A 65 -17.74 -11.77 2.31
C SER A 65 -16.83 -10.56 2.10
N VAL A 66 -16.83 -9.61 3.05
CA VAL A 66 -16.05 -8.38 2.94
C VAL A 66 -14.58 -8.65 3.24
N THR A 67 -13.73 -8.52 2.22
CA THR A 67 -12.28 -8.70 2.35
C THR A 67 -11.51 -7.51 1.80
N LYS A 68 -10.25 -7.38 2.23
CA LYS A 68 -9.33 -6.38 1.68
C LYS A 68 -9.13 -6.52 0.18
N ALA A 69 -9.08 -7.75 -0.34
CA ALA A 69 -8.85 -7.99 -1.77
C ALA A 69 -10.03 -7.47 -2.61
N THR A 70 -11.26 -7.70 -2.16
CA THR A 70 -12.47 -7.46 -2.95
C THR A 70 -13.16 -6.12 -2.68
N HIS A 71 -13.06 -5.56 -1.47
CA HIS A 71 -13.83 -4.37 -1.08
C HIS A 71 -13.00 -3.16 -0.68
N ALA A 72 -11.71 -3.31 -0.35
CA ALA A 72 -10.90 -2.15 0.02
C ALA A 72 -10.88 -1.12 -1.13
N TYR A 73 -11.06 0.15 -0.77
CA TYR A 73 -11.17 1.29 -1.68
C TYR A 73 -12.41 1.26 -2.59
N GLN A 74 -13.39 0.40 -2.35
CA GLN A 74 -14.65 0.49 -3.07
C GLN A 74 -15.36 1.79 -2.71
N ARG A 75 -15.75 2.56 -3.72
CA ARG A 75 -16.56 3.76 -3.52
C ARG A 75 -17.97 3.34 -3.13
N THR A 76 -18.42 3.82 -1.98
CA THR A 76 -19.66 3.38 -1.35
C THR A 76 -20.40 4.53 -0.72
N PHE A 77 -21.73 4.39 -0.61
CA PHE A 77 -22.58 5.28 0.17
C PHE A 77 -23.36 4.55 1.27
N VAL A 78 -23.72 5.28 2.32
CA VAL A 78 -24.64 4.85 3.37
C VAL A 78 -25.61 5.98 3.75
N ASN A 79 -26.84 5.61 4.07
CA ASN A 79 -27.86 6.53 4.57
C ASN A 79 -28.15 6.25 6.05
N GLY A 80 -28.34 7.30 6.82
CA GLY A 80 -28.55 7.16 8.26
C GLY A 80 -28.34 8.44 9.04
N THR A 81 -27.96 8.31 10.31
CA THR A 81 -27.81 9.42 11.25
C THR A 81 -26.57 9.24 12.13
N PHE A 82 -26.01 10.35 12.59
CA PHE A 82 -24.97 10.34 13.60
C PHE A 82 -25.57 10.34 15.01
N PRO A 83 -25.43 9.25 15.79
CA PRO A 83 -25.74 9.28 17.21
C PRO A 83 -24.85 10.31 17.94
N PRO A 84 -25.41 11.12 18.87
CA PRO A 84 -24.64 12.09 19.64
C PRO A 84 -23.51 11.45 20.43
N GLN A 85 -22.37 12.15 20.56
CA GLN A 85 -21.25 11.79 21.45
C GLN A 85 -20.63 10.41 21.17
N ARG A 86 -20.76 9.88 19.94
CA ARG A 86 -20.14 8.60 19.53
C ARG A 86 -18.99 8.82 18.55
N GLN A 87 -18.04 9.69 18.92
CA GLN A 87 -16.85 10.01 18.12
C GLN A 87 -15.57 9.60 18.85
N ALA A 88 -14.48 9.44 18.10
CA ALA A 88 -13.15 9.09 18.59
C ALA A 88 -12.07 9.77 17.72
N LEU A 89 -10.94 10.09 18.35
CA LEU A 89 -9.76 10.54 17.63
C LEU A 89 -8.75 9.40 17.50
N VAL A 90 -8.43 9.02 16.26
CA VAL A 90 -7.39 8.02 15.96
C VAL A 90 -6.15 8.74 15.48
N LYS A 91 -5.02 8.57 16.16
CA LYS A 91 -3.74 9.19 15.80
C LYS A 91 -3.38 8.92 14.34
N ALA A 92 -2.91 9.95 13.64
CA ALA A 92 -2.57 9.90 12.24
C ALA A 92 -1.40 10.82 11.90
N VAL A 93 -0.68 10.48 10.85
CA VAL A 93 0.30 11.37 10.22
C VAL A 93 -0.05 11.45 8.74
N THR A 94 -0.22 12.67 8.24
CA THR A 94 -0.55 12.95 6.85
C THR A 94 0.44 13.93 6.26
N ASP A 95 0.28 14.31 4.99
CA ASP A 95 1.06 15.37 4.36
C ASP A 95 0.85 16.75 5.03
N LEU A 96 -0.22 16.89 5.83
CA LEU A 96 -0.49 18.09 6.65
C LEU A 96 0.19 18.03 8.04
N GLY A 97 0.96 16.97 8.32
CA GLY A 97 1.64 16.77 9.60
C GLY A 97 0.91 15.82 10.56
N PRO A 98 1.30 15.81 11.85
CA PRO A 98 0.71 14.95 12.87
C PRO A 98 -0.66 15.46 13.34
N GLY A 99 -1.58 14.52 13.57
CA GLY A 99 -2.93 14.84 14.04
C GLY A 99 -3.79 13.60 14.24
N TYR A 100 -5.06 13.70 13.86
CA TYR A 100 -6.05 12.69 14.16
C TYR A 100 -7.07 12.50 13.03
N TRP A 101 -7.44 11.25 12.76
CA TRP A 101 -8.68 10.93 12.06
C TRP A 101 -9.85 11.05 13.04
N VAL A 102 -10.88 11.81 12.64
CA VAL A 102 -12.14 11.93 13.36
C VAL A 102 -13.05 10.78 12.95
N MET A 103 -13.09 9.75 13.80
CA MET A 103 -13.97 8.60 13.62
C MET A 103 -15.31 8.86 14.29
N ALA A 104 -16.41 8.66 13.58
CA ALA A 104 -17.77 8.82 14.10
C ALA A 104 -18.59 7.57 13.84
N ALA A 105 -19.27 7.04 14.86
CA ALA A 105 -20.25 5.98 14.65
C ALA A 105 -21.44 6.54 13.87
N PHE A 106 -21.96 5.75 12.94
CA PHE A 106 -23.08 6.12 12.09
C PHE A 106 -24.10 4.99 12.10
N LYS A 107 -25.33 5.33 12.48
CA LYS A 107 -26.45 4.38 12.52
C LYS A 107 -27.15 4.42 11.17
N ARG A 108 -27.03 3.33 10.40
CA ARG A 108 -27.70 3.18 9.10
C ARG A 108 -29.21 3.13 9.29
N ASP A 109 -29.96 3.50 8.25
CA ASP A 109 -31.43 3.45 8.25
C ASP A 109 -31.97 2.04 8.58
N SER A 110 -31.24 1.00 8.17
CA SER A 110 -31.52 -0.41 8.47
C SER A 110 -31.20 -0.84 9.91
N GLY A 111 -30.57 0.03 10.70
CA GLY A 111 -30.33 -0.15 12.13
C GLY A 111 -28.90 -0.58 12.49
N GLU A 112 -28.12 -1.14 11.56
CA GLU A 112 -26.73 -1.50 11.82
C GLU A 112 -25.80 -0.26 11.95
N PHE A 113 -24.66 -0.47 12.60
CA PHE A 113 -23.65 0.56 12.78
C PHE A 113 -22.48 0.38 11.83
N VAL A 114 -22.04 1.48 11.24
CA VAL A 114 -20.78 1.60 10.49
C VAL A 114 -20.00 2.78 11.04
N TRP A 115 -18.67 2.69 11.02
CA TRP A 115 -17.82 3.82 11.39
C TRP A 115 -17.51 4.68 10.17
N ILE A 116 -17.54 5.99 10.34
CA ILE A 116 -17.19 6.98 9.31
C ILE A 116 -15.92 7.68 9.78
N ASN A 117 -14.86 7.62 8.99
CA ASN A 117 -13.77 8.57 9.11
C ASN A 117 -14.21 9.86 8.40
N ARG A 118 -14.59 10.87 9.19
CA ARG A 118 -15.09 12.16 8.70
C ARG A 118 -13.99 13.06 8.15
N GLY A 119 -12.73 12.74 8.44
CA GLY A 119 -11.60 13.53 8.00
C GLY A 119 -10.51 13.68 9.04
N PHE A 120 -9.45 14.37 8.65
CA PHE A 120 -8.30 14.67 9.47
C PHE A 120 -8.48 15.99 10.23
N ILE A 121 -7.89 16.09 11.42
CA ILE A 121 -7.58 17.35 12.11
C ILE A 121 -6.12 17.37 12.55
N PRO A 122 -5.39 18.48 12.39
CA PRO A 122 -4.08 18.70 13.00
C PRO A 122 -4.13 18.60 14.52
N THR A 123 -2.97 18.38 15.14
CA THR A 123 -2.86 18.31 16.62
C THR A 123 -3.35 19.60 17.29
N GLU A 124 -3.08 20.75 16.68
CA GLU A 124 -3.47 22.07 17.17
C GLU A 124 -5.00 22.23 17.27
N GLU A 125 -5.74 21.61 16.35
CA GLU A 125 -7.20 21.69 16.24
C GLU A 125 -7.93 20.76 17.23
N LYS A 126 -7.19 19.92 17.95
CA LYS A 126 -7.79 18.96 18.90
C LYS A 126 -8.59 19.67 20.01
N ALA A 127 -8.11 20.82 20.46
CA ALA A 127 -8.72 21.59 21.54
C ALA A 127 -9.98 22.35 21.10
N ASP A 128 -10.14 22.59 19.80
CA ASP A 128 -11.33 23.21 19.24
C ASP A 128 -12.50 22.22 19.25
N PRO A 129 -13.66 22.52 19.88
CA PRO A 129 -14.81 21.63 19.85
C PRO A 129 -15.47 21.48 18.46
N GLU A 130 -15.13 22.31 17.48
CA GLU A 130 -15.76 22.32 16.16
C GLU A 130 -15.66 20.97 15.44
N TRP A 131 -14.58 20.21 15.61
CA TRP A 131 -14.47 18.87 15.00
C TRP A 131 -15.52 17.88 15.53
N GLN A 132 -16.08 18.15 16.72
CA GLN A 132 -17.14 17.32 17.33
C GLN A 132 -18.52 17.62 16.74
N ARG A 133 -18.69 18.72 16.01
CA ARG A 133 -19.97 19.10 15.42
C ARG A 133 -20.40 18.05 14.39
N LEU A 134 -21.56 17.44 14.62
CA LEU A 134 -22.15 16.42 13.75
C LEU A 134 -23.22 17.03 12.84
N PRO A 135 -23.36 16.54 11.60
CA PRO A 135 -24.53 16.83 10.78
C PRO A 135 -25.82 16.48 11.51
N LYS A 136 -26.82 17.35 11.42
CA LYS A 136 -28.14 17.14 12.04
C LYS A 136 -29.06 16.37 11.08
N GLY A 137 -29.82 15.43 11.61
CA GLY A 137 -30.83 14.68 10.85
C GLY A 137 -30.25 13.56 9.99
N ARG A 138 -31.08 13.08 9.06
CA ARG A 138 -30.72 12.02 8.12
C ARG A 138 -29.76 12.56 7.06
N THR A 139 -28.65 11.87 6.84
CA THR A 139 -27.62 12.24 5.86
C THR A 139 -27.17 11.03 5.05
N THR A 140 -26.62 11.31 3.88
CA THR A 140 -25.98 10.33 3.00
C THR A 140 -24.48 10.56 3.07
N ILE A 141 -23.72 9.56 3.51
CA ILE A 141 -22.26 9.61 3.51
C ILE A 141 -21.76 8.83 2.30
N THR A 142 -20.95 9.48 1.47
CA THR A 142 -20.22 8.84 0.37
C THR A 142 -18.72 8.85 0.67
N GLY A 143 -18.03 7.79 0.30
CA GLY A 143 -16.59 7.71 0.49
C GLY A 143 -16.01 6.36 0.10
N LEU A 144 -14.79 6.10 0.54
CA LEU A 144 -14.07 4.85 0.25
C LEU A 144 -14.18 3.86 1.42
N LEU A 145 -14.56 2.62 1.12
CA LEU A 145 -14.55 1.53 2.09
C LEU A 145 -13.11 1.19 2.48
N ARG A 146 -12.85 1.13 3.78
CA ARG A 146 -11.55 0.79 4.35
C ARG A 146 -11.75 -0.30 5.39
N MET A 147 -10.85 -1.28 5.39
CA MET A 147 -10.92 -2.37 6.37
C MET A 147 -10.61 -1.85 7.77
N SER A 148 -11.30 -2.40 8.78
CA SER A 148 -10.92 -2.21 10.18
C SER A 148 -9.48 -2.66 10.41
N VAL A 149 -8.74 -1.95 11.25
CA VAL A 149 -7.36 -2.27 11.61
C VAL A 149 -7.28 -2.47 13.12
N PRO A 150 -7.24 -3.72 13.61
CA PRO A 150 -7.28 -4.00 15.04
C PRO A 150 -5.97 -3.63 15.75
N ASP A 151 -6.03 -3.59 17.09
CA ASP A 151 -4.91 -3.59 18.04
C ASP A 151 -3.97 -2.37 18.07
N GLY A 152 -3.94 -1.54 17.03
CA GLY A 152 -3.10 -0.35 16.95
C GLY A 152 -2.02 -0.46 15.87
N THR A 153 -0.84 0.08 16.16
CA THR A 153 0.35 0.01 15.31
C THR A 153 1.37 -0.97 15.88
N LEU A 154 2.50 -1.15 15.20
CA LEU A 154 3.61 -1.94 15.72
C LEU A 154 4.20 -1.38 17.03
N LEU A 155 4.11 -0.07 17.26
CA LEU A 155 4.77 0.62 18.39
C LEU A 155 3.80 1.02 19.50
N GLU A 156 2.54 1.30 19.16
CA GLU A 156 1.53 1.80 20.09
C GLU A 156 0.23 1.00 19.92
N SER A 157 -0.29 0.44 21.02
CA SER A 157 -1.56 -0.30 21.03
C SER A 157 -2.75 0.56 21.42
N ASN A 158 -3.92 0.25 20.88
CA ASN A 158 -5.17 0.93 21.28
C ASN A 158 -5.43 0.75 22.79
N ASN A 159 -5.90 1.80 23.46
CA ASN A 159 -6.28 1.77 24.86
C ASN A 159 -7.69 2.35 25.05
N PRO A 160 -8.72 1.49 24.99
CA PRO A 160 -10.12 1.89 25.15
C PRO A 160 -10.43 2.56 26.49
N LYS A 161 -9.71 2.22 27.58
CA LYS A 161 -9.95 2.77 28.92
C LYS A 161 -9.59 4.25 29.04
N THR A 162 -8.67 4.71 28.19
CA THR A 162 -8.18 6.10 28.19
C THR A 162 -8.50 6.84 26.88
N ASP A 163 -9.36 6.25 26.04
CA ASP A 163 -9.75 6.75 24.73
C ASP A 163 -8.56 7.10 23.81
N LYS A 164 -7.48 6.30 23.89
CA LYS A 164 -6.29 6.46 23.03
C LYS A 164 -6.33 5.44 21.90
N TRP A 165 -6.36 5.93 20.66
CA TRP A 165 -6.47 5.10 19.47
C TRP A 165 -5.33 5.40 18.50
N PHE A 166 -4.69 4.34 18.01
CA PHE A 166 -3.57 4.37 17.06
C PHE A 166 -3.93 3.66 15.75
N SER A 167 -5.06 2.95 15.71
CA SER A 167 -5.65 2.39 14.50
C SER A 167 -7.18 2.49 14.54
N PRO A 168 -7.84 2.54 13.37
CA PRO A 168 -9.30 2.49 13.28
C PRO A 168 -9.81 1.07 13.48
N ASP A 169 -9.80 0.61 14.72
CA ASP A 169 -10.38 -0.66 15.16
C ASP A 169 -11.87 -0.47 15.43
N THR A 170 -12.71 -0.78 14.45
CA THR A 170 -14.16 -0.55 14.54
C THR A 170 -14.79 -1.32 15.70
N LEU A 171 -14.32 -2.55 15.97
CA LEU A 171 -14.88 -3.41 17.02
C LEU A 171 -14.56 -2.84 18.40
N ALA A 172 -13.29 -2.50 18.66
CA ALA A 172 -12.88 -1.91 19.93
C ALA A 172 -13.51 -0.51 20.13
N LEU A 173 -13.59 0.30 19.06
CA LEU A 173 -14.28 1.60 19.08
C LEU A 173 -15.75 1.44 19.45
N SER A 174 -16.47 0.48 18.87
CA SER A 174 -17.86 0.20 19.22
C SER A 174 -18.01 -0.28 20.66
N ALA A 175 -17.16 -1.20 21.11
CA ALA A 175 -17.20 -1.74 22.47
C ALA A 175 -17.00 -0.65 23.52
N SER A 176 -15.99 0.23 23.34
CA SER A 176 -15.71 1.35 24.26
C SER A 176 -16.87 2.35 24.40
N ARG A 177 -17.82 2.33 23.45
CA ARG A 177 -18.95 3.23 23.40
C ARG A 177 -20.27 2.52 23.73
N ASN A 178 -20.29 1.24 24.10
CA ASN A 178 -21.53 0.47 24.26
C ASN A 178 -22.40 0.50 22.98
N LEU A 179 -21.76 0.23 21.83
CA LEU A 179 -22.45 0.03 20.55
C LEU A 179 -22.50 -1.46 20.21
N PRO A 180 -23.51 -1.91 19.43
CA PRO A 180 -23.51 -3.25 18.84
C PRO A 180 -22.27 -3.50 17.97
N VAL A 181 -22.07 -4.77 17.61
CA VAL A 181 -21.03 -5.17 16.65
C VAL A 181 -21.21 -4.37 15.35
N PRO A 182 -20.20 -3.58 14.95
CA PRO A 182 -20.29 -2.75 13.76
C PRO A 182 -19.89 -3.56 12.52
N ALA A 183 -20.01 -2.91 11.36
CA ALA A 183 -19.38 -3.39 10.14
C ALA A 183 -17.87 -3.68 10.33
N PRO A 184 -17.32 -4.72 9.65
CA PRO A 184 -15.89 -5.05 9.68
C PRO A 184 -15.01 -4.07 8.89
N TYR A 185 -15.59 -2.92 8.53
CA TYR A 185 -14.99 -1.86 7.73
C TYR A 185 -15.49 -0.50 8.25
N TYR A 186 -14.80 0.56 7.86
CA TYR A 186 -15.24 1.94 8.00
C TYR A 186 -15.29 2.61 6.63
N ILE A 187 -15.98 3.73 6.52
CA ILE A 187 -16.01 4.54 5.30
C ILE A 187 -15.18 5.80 5.54
N ALA A 188 -14.14 6.01 4.73
CA ALA A 188 -13.44 7.28 4.67
C ALA A 188 -14.23 8.24 3.81
N ALA A 189 -14.95 9.16 4.45
CA ALA A 189 -15.85 10.09 3.78
C ALA A 189 -15.08 10.97 2.80
N ASP A 190 -15.74 11.30 1.70
CA ASP A 190 -15.28 12.35 0.79
C ASP A 190 -15.26 13.71 1.51
N GLN A 191 -14.60 14.69 0.91
CA GLN A 191 -14.67 16.07 1.42
C GLN A 191 -16.08 16.61 1.22
N GLU A 192 -16.71 17.03 2.31
CA GLU A 192 -17.93 17.85 2.30
C GLU A 192 -17.56 19.29 2.69
N GLY A 193 -18.19 20.30 2.08
CA GLY A 193 -17.93 21.71 2.40
C GLY A 193 -16.59 22.24 1.91
N SER A 194 -16.05 23.25 2.59
CA SER A 194 -14.80 23.91 2.19
C SER A 194 -13.59 23.04 2.55
N ALA A 195 -12.59 22.99 1.67
CA ALA A 195 -11.32 22.33 1.96
C ALA A 195 -10.57 22.97 3.14
N GLN A 196 -10.96 24.16 3.59
CA GLN A 196 -10.36 24.81 4.77
C GLN A 196 -11.01 24.37 6.08
N ASP A 197 -12.17 23.70 6.03
CA ASP A 197 -12.90 23.29 7.22
C ASP A 197 -12.31 22.01 7.82
N TRP A 198 -12.40 21.93 9.15
CA TRP A 198 -12.06 20.75 9.92
C TRP A 198 -13.34 20.04 10.41
N PRO A 199 -13.38 18.69 10.43
CA PRO A 199 -12.39 17.77 9.88
C PRO A 199 -12.37 17.75 8.35
N ARG A 200 -11.18 17.53 7.76
CA ARG A 200 -10.98 17.48 6.30
C ARG A 200 -11.12 16.06 5.77
N GLY A 201 -12.23 15.79 5.09
CA GLY A 201 -12.52 14.52 4.40
C GLY A 201 -11.69 14.36 3.12
N GLY A 202 -11.92 13.25 2.40
CA GLY A 202 -11.32 13.03 1.08
C GLY A 202 -9.79 12.82 1.07
N MET A 203 -9.15 12.72 2.23
CA MET A 203 -7.68 12.61 2.35
C MET A 203 -7.13 11.19 2.13
N THR A 204 -7.95 10.25 1.66
CA THR A 204 -7.48 8.89 1.35
C THR A 204 -6.66 8.92 0.06
N ARG A 205 -5.34 8.78 0.17
CA ARG A 205 -4.46 8.71 -0.99
C ARG A 205 -4.45 7.30 -1.59
N VAL A 206 -5.03 7.15 -2.78
CA VAL A 206 -5.02 5.91 -3.56
C VAL A 206 -3.83 5.90 -4.53
N VAL A 207 -2.62 5.90 -3.97
CA VAL A 207 -1.38 5.86 -4.77
C VAL A 207 -0.46 4.78 -4.22
N PHE A 208 -0.09 3.84 -5.09
CA PHE A 208 0.76 2.71 -4.75
C PHE A 208 2.12 2.85 -5.47
N PRO A 209 3.25 2.93 -4.73
CA PRO A 209 4.57 3.00 -5.37
C PRO A 209 4.81 1.78 -6.26
N ASN A 210 5.34 1.96 -7.48
CA ASN A 210 5.58 0.86 -8.41
C ASN A 210 6.93 1.00 -9.13
N ASN A 211 8.01 0.54 -8.50
CA ASN A 211 9.38 0.71 -9.00
C ASN A 211 9.90 -0.53 -9.77
N HIS A 212 9.03 -1.51 -10.06
CA HIS A 212 9.46 -2.79 -10.63
C HIS A 212 10.08 -2.65 -12.03
N LEU A 213 9.61 -1.69 -12.84
CA LEU A 213 10.22 -1.39 -14.13
C LEU A 213 11.66 -0.88 -13.98
N GLN A 214 11.88 0.09 -13.07
CA GLN A 214 13.22 0.62 -12.81
C GLN A 214 14.17 -0.50 -12.38
N TYR A 215 13.75 -1.37 -11.47
CA TYR A 215 14.57 -2.52 -11.07
C TYR A 215 14.83 -3.49 -12.22
N ALA A 216 13.83 -3.81 -13.04
CA ALA A 216 14.00 -4.67 -14.21
C ALA A 216 15.09 -4.12 -15.16
N LEU A 217 15.04 -2.82 -15.46
CA LEU A 217 16.05 -2.14 -16.28
C LEU A 217 17.44 -2.22 -15.64
N THR A 218 17.56 -2.02 -14.33
CA THR A 218 18.84 -2.18 -13.62
C THR A 218 19.41 -3.58 -13.77
N TRP A 219 18.59 -4.63 -13.57
CA TRP A 219 19.04 -6.01 -13.71
C TRP A 219 19.49 -6.34 -15.14
N TYR A 220 18.74 -5.91 -16.14
CA TYR A 220 19.12 -6.12 -17.54
C TYR A 220 20.36 -5.32 -17.95
N ALA A 221 20.52 -4.09 -17.47
CA ALA A 221 21.70 -3.28 -17.74
C ALA A 221 22.97 -3.93 -17.15
N MET A 222 22.90 -4.45 -15.92
CA MET A 222 24.01 -5.19 -15.32
C MET A 222 24.30 -6.50 -16.06
N ALA A 223 23.27 -7.24 -16.46
CA ALA A 223 23.43 -8.47 -17.26
C ALA A 223 24.13 -8.18 -18.59
N LEU A 224 23.70 -7.13 -19.29
CA LEU A 224 24.28 -6.70 -20.56
C LEU A 224 25.73 -6.25 -20.39
N GLY A 225 26.02 -5.41 -19.40
CA GLY A 225 27.38 -4.94 -19.13
C GLY A 225 28.34 -6.09 -18.82
N LEU A 226 27.91 -7.04 -17.99
CA LEU A 226 28.71 -8.23 -17.67
C LEU A 226 28.91 -9.14 -18.89
N ALA A 227 27.88 -9.33 -19.71
CA ALA A 227 27.98 -10.10 -20.95
C ALA A 227 28.98 -9.45 -21.92
N ILE A 228 28.90 -8.13 -22.12
CA ILE A 228 29.85 -7.38 -22.97
C ILE A 228 31.27 -7.51 -22.44
N ALA A 229 31.50 -7.30 -21.14
CA ALA A 229 32.82 -7.45 -20.53
C ALA A 229 33.40 -8.86 -20.72
N THR A 230 32.56 -9.89 -20.53
CA THR A 230 32.95 -11.29 -20.72
C THR A 230 33.32 -11.58 -22.17
N LEU A 231 32.51 -11.12 -23.14
CA LEU A 231 32.79 -11.26 -24.56
C LEU A 231 34.08 -10.54 -24.98
N ALA A 232 34.32 -9.33 -24.45
CA ALA A 232 35.54 -8.57 -24.69
C ALA A 232 36.79 -9.29 -24.17
N ILE A 233 36.72 -9.90 -22.98
CA ILE A 233 37.81 -10.72 -22.41
C ILE A 233 38.08 -11.94 -23.30
N ILE A 234 37.03 -12.65 -23.74
CA ILE A 234 37.16 -13.81 -24.62
C ILE A 234 37.78 -13.40 -25.97
N TYR A 235 37.31 -12.30 -26.56
CA TYR A 235 37.83 -11.79 -27.84
C TYR A 235 39.31 -11.45 -27.74
N ARG A 236 39.73 -10.69 -26.72
CA ARG A 236 41.14 -10.35 -26.46
C ARG A 236 42.01 -11.59 -26.26
N ALA A 237 41.50 -12.58 -25.54
CA ALA A 237 42.22 -13.84 -25.32
C ALA A 237 42.41 -14.66 -26.61
N LYS A 238 41.50 -14.52 -27.59
CA LYS A 238 41.63 -15.15 -28.91
C LYS A 238 42.62 -14.39 -29.80
N THR A 239 42.53 -13.06 -29.87
CA THR A 239 43.41 -12.24 -30.75
C THR A 239 44.85 -12.19 -30.27
N GLY A 240 45.10 -12.14 -28.96
CA GLY A 240 46.46 -12.17 -28.39
C GLY A 240 47.17 -13.52 -28.55
N ARG A 241 46.46 -14.57 -28.96
CA ARG A 241 47.02 -15.91 -29.21
C ARG A 241 47.35 -16.16 -30.68
N MET A 242 46.95 -15.25 -31.57
CA MET A 242 47.17 -15.33 -33.02
C MET A 242 48.37 -14.48 -33.46
N SER A 243 49.02 -13.78 -32.52
CA SER A 243 50.17 -12.89 -32.74
C SER A 243 51.47 -13.43 -32.14
N ASP A 244 51.49 -14.69 -31.67
CA ASP A 244 52.66 -15.38 -31.13
C ASP A 244 53.17 -16.40 -32.18
N PRO A 245 54.23 -16.12 -32.95
CA PRO A 245 54.69 -16.95 -34.08
C PRO A 245 55.76 -17.99 -33.70
N ASP A 246 56.08 -18.20 -32.43
CA ASP A 246 57.25 -19.00 -32.01
C ASP A 246 56.88 -20.37 -31.40
N ASP A 247 56.14 -21.21 -32.14
CA ASP A 247 55.89 -22.63 -31.79
C ASP A 247 56.31 -23.60 -32.93
N ASP A 248 57.18 -23.15 -33.86
CA ASP A 248 57.86 -23.99 -34.85
C ASP A 248 59.38 -23.99 -34.60
N GLU A 249 59.85 -24.68 -33.56
CA GLU A 249 61.20 -25.28 -33.46
C GLU A 249 61.22 -26.50 -32.54
#